data_AF-A0AAW4BHI8-F1
#
_entry.id   AF-A0AAW4BHI8-F1
#
_cell.length_a   1.000
_cell.length_b   1.000
_cell.length_c   1.000
_cell.angle_alpha   90.00
_cell.angle_beta   90.00
_cell.angle_gamma   90.00
#
_symmetry.space_group_name_H-M   'P 1'
#
loop_
_entity.id
_entity.type
_entity.pdbx_description
1 polymer ?
#
loop_
_entity_poly.entity_id
_entity_poly.type
_entity_poly.pdbx_seq_one_letter_code
_entity_poly.pdbx_strand_id
1 'polypeptide(L)'
;MKKIIFICLILLHSAVWAMESVEQGIRLFNQKEYQQAQQIFQQQSDAGSAYATFWLGVTQYKNRQHFEAGDTFLKAAEMGDPWAMGVLSEYEYEYYVNHPCGYLGWPCDKKWYDLAIKGWKKEVEKGNGKALLQLQFFT
;
A
#
# COMPACT_ATOMS: atom_id res chain seq x y z
N MET A 1 -37.69 26.73 -14.83
CA MET A 1 -37.20 25.48 -15.46
C MET A 1 -35.74 25.57 -15.89
N LYS A 2 -35.35 26.50 -16.77
CA LYS A 2 -33.96 26.64 -17.26
C LYS A 2 -32.90 26.88 -16.17
N LYS A 3 -33.23 27.65 -15.12
CA LYS A 3 -32.36 27.90 -13.95
C LYS A 3 -32.17 26.67 -13.04
N ILE A 4 -33.19 25.81 -12.91
CA ILE A 4 -33.12 24.60 -12.08
C ILE A 4 -32.25 23.55 -12.78
N ILE A 5 -32.36 23.42 -14.10
CA ILE A 5 -31.51 22.53 -14.91
C ILE A 5 -30.03 22.96 -14.82
N PHE A 6 -29.74 24.26 -14.85
CA PHE A 6 -28.38 24.79 -14.70
C PHE A 6 -27.77 24.52 -13.31
N ILE A 7 -28.57 24.65 -12.25
CA ILE A 7 -28.13 24.35 -10.88
C ILE A 7 -27.90 22.83 -10.69
N CYS A 8 -28.78 21.99 -11.23
CA CYS A 8 -28.57 20.53 -11.25
C CYS A 8 -27.30 20.12 -12.00
N LEU A 9 -27.00 20.76 -13.14
CA LEU A 9 -25.77 20.49 -13.88
C LEU A 9 -24.52 20.85 -13.06
N ILE A 10 -24.48 21.99 -12.37
CA ILE A 10 -23.31 22.37 -11.54
C ILE A 10 -23.13 21.42 -10.34
N LEU A 11 -24.23 21.00 -9.70
CA LEU A 11 -24.18 20.05 -8.58
C LEU A 11 -23.77 18.63 -9.02
N LEU A 12 -24.11 18.22 -10.25
CA LEU A 12 -23.66 16.96 -10.83
C LEU A 12 -22.15 16.96 -11.16
N HIS A 13 -21.57 18.11 -11.52
CA HIS A 13 -20.10 18.23 -11.71
C HIS A 13 -19.34 18.08 -10.40
N SER A 14 -19.90 18.53 -9.27
CA SER A 14 -19.31 18.33 -7.95
C SER A 14 -19.53 16.93 -7.37
N ALA A 15 -20.31 16.05 -8.01
CA ALA A 15 -20.49 14.66 -7.56
C ALA A 15 -19.46 13.70 -8.19
N VAL A 16 -18.73 14.15 -9.21
CA VAL A 16 -17.58 13.44 -9.77
C VAL A 16 -16.32 13.99 -9.10
N TRP A 17 -16.19 13.78 -7.78
CA TRP A 17 -14.88 13.90 -7.16
C TRP A 17 -14.05 12.82 -7.86
N ALA A 18 -13.12 13.22 -8.72
CA ALA A 18 -12.20 12.29 -9.35
C ALA A 18 -11.56 11.50 -8.21
N MET A 19 -11.84 10.20 -8.12
CA MET A 19 -11.32 9.35 -7.06
C MET A 19 -9.79 9.45 -7.13
N GLU A 20 -9.18 9.99 -6.07
CA GLU A 20 -7.74 10.30 -6.11
C GLU A 20 -6.96 9.00 -6.27
N SER A 21 -6.08 8.94 -7.28
CA SER A 21 -5.43 7.67 -7.65
C SER A 21 -4.37 7.26 -6.64
N VAL A 22 -4.01 5.97 -6.61
CA VAL A 22 -2.91 5.48 -5.76
C VAL A 22 -1.60 6.22 -6.08
N GLU A 23 -1.36 6.55 -7.35
CA GLU A 23 -0.19 7.33 -7.78
C GLU A 23 -0.20 8.75 -7.23
N GLN A 24 -1.37 9.38 -7.04
CA GLN A 24 -1.46 10.68 -6.37
C GLN A 24 -1.06 10.57 -4.90
N GLY A 25 -1.55 9.55 -4.19
CA GLY A 25 -1.11 9.25 -2.83
C GLY A 25 0.41 9.06 -2.74
N ILE A 26 1.00 8.31 -3.68
CA ILE A 26 2.46 8.09 -3.73
C ILE A 26 3.22 9.39 -3.98
N ARG A 27 2.73 10.28 -4.85
CA ARG A 27 3.36 11.60 -5.07
C ARG A 27 3.38 12.43 -3.79
N LEU A 28 2.25 12.53 -3.09
CA LEU A 28 2.15 13.24 -1.81
C LEU A 28 3.05 12.62 -0.75
N PHE A 29 3.09 11.28 -0.66
CA PHE A 29 4.00 10.57 0.23
C PHE A 29 5.47 10.95 -0.05
N ASN A 30 5.89 10.98 -1.32
CA ASN A 30 7.25 11.37 -1.71
C ASN A 30 7.56 12.85 -1.40
N GLN A 31 6.53 13.71 -1.42
CA GLN A 31 6.62 15.11 -0.98
C GLN A 31 6.60 15.28 0.55
N LYS A 32 6.52 14.17 1.30
CA LYS A 32 6.39 14.12 2.76
C LYS A 32 5.07 14.67 3.29
N GLU A 33 4.05 14.79 2.43
CA GLU A 33 2.68 15.18 2.78
C GLU A 33 1.90 13.96 3.30
N TYR A 34 2.43 13.32 4.35
CA TYR A 34 1.97 12.00 4.80
C TYR A 34 0.50 11.99 5.26
N GLN A 35 0.01 13.09 5.82
CA GLN A 35 -1.38 13.18 6.27
C GLN A 35 -2.36 13.12 5.08
N GLN A 36 -2.08 13.85 4.00
CA GLN A 36 -2.90 13.84 2.80
C GLN A 36 -2.76 12.51 2.04
N ALA A 37 -1.53 11.99 1.93
CA ALA A 37 -1.28 10.69 1.34
C ALA A 37 -2.07 9.58 2.06
N GLN A 38 -2.11 9.60 3.41
CA GLN A 38 -2.86 8.64 4.21
C GLN A 38 -4.36 8.69 3.92
N GLN A 39 -4.95 9.88 3.71
CA GLN A 39 -6.37 10.00 3.36
C GLN A 39 -6.68 9.33 2.02
N ILE A 40 -5.83 9.55 1.00
CA ILE A 40 -5.98 8.91 -0.31
C ILE A 40 -5.84 7.40 -0.18
N PHE A 41 -4.80 6.92 0.49
CA PHE A 41 -4.57 5.49 0.64
C PHE A 41 -5.68 4.81 1.44
N GLN A 42 -6.27 5.49 2.43
CA GLN A 42 -7.44 4.99 3.14
C GLN A 42 -8.63 4.82 2.19
N GLN A 43 -8.97 5.85 1.42
CA GLN A 43 -10.08 5.78 0.45
C GLN A 43 -9.89 4.66 -0.58
N GLN A 44 -8.67 4.51 -1.12
CA GLN A 44 -8.36 3.47 -2.08
C GLN A 44 -8.29 2.07 -1.44
N SER A 45 -7.87 1.97 -0.18
CA SER A 45 -7.94 0.72 0.60
C SER A 45 -9.38 0.30 0.84
N ASP A 46 -10.26 1.25 1.19
CA ASP A 46 -11.69 1.03 1.39
C ASP A 46 -12.39 0.62 0.08
N ALA A 47 -11.87 1.10 -1.06
CA ALA A 47 -12.29 0.66 -2.40
C ALA A 47 -11.72 -0.71 -2.83
N GLY A 48 -10.93 -1.38 -1.97
CA GLY A 48 -10.43 -2.74 -2.19
C GLY A 48 -9.06 -2.84 -2.87
N SER A 49 -8.29 -1.75 -2.99
CA SER A 49 -6.95 -1.80 -3.55
C SER A 49 -5.93 -2.36 -2.55
N ALA A 50 -5.43 -3.57 -2.81
CA ALA A 50 -4.37 -4.19 -2.01
C ALA A 50 -3.09 -3.33 -2.01
N TYR A 51 -2.73 -2.79 -3.18
CA TYR A 51 -1.55 -1.92 -3.33
C TYR A 51 -1.70 -0.59 -2.56
N ALA A 52 -2.90 0.00 -2.54
CA ALA A 52 -3.15 1.17 -1.71
C ALA A 52 -3.10 0.84 -0.21
N THR A 53 -3.59 -0.35 0.17
CA THR A 53 -3.53 -0.82 1.56
C THR A 53 -2.08 -1.01 2.01
N PHE A 54 -1.19 -1.50 1.15
CA PHE A 54 0.25 -1.52 1.43
C PHE A 54 0.80 -0.11 1.68
N TRP A 55 0.50 0.85 0.80
CA TRP A 55 0.95 2.23 0.97
C TRP A 55 0.33 2.94 2.18
N LEU A 56 -0.88 2.56 2.59
CA LEU A 56 -1.49 3.00 3.84
C LEU A 56 -0.62 2.58 5.03
N GLY A 57 -0.20 1.31 5.09
CA GLY A 57 0.70 0.79 6.11
C GLY A 57 2.05 1.52 6.14
N VAL A 58 2.64 1.77 4.96
CA VAL A 58 3.89 2.56 4.84
C VAL A 58 3.70 3.97 5.39
N THR A 59 2.56 4.60 5.12
CA THR A 59 2.28 5.98 5.53
C THR A 59 1.99 6.07 7.03
N GLN A 60 1.21 5.15 7.59
CA GLN A 60 0.98 5.00 9.03
C GLN A 60 2.31 4.84 9.77
N TYR A 61 3.22 4.00 9.26
CA TYR A 61 4.56 3.86 9.83
C TYR A 61 5.33 5.18 9.86
N LYS A 62 5.28 5.97 8.78
CA LYS A 62 5.92 7.31 8.74
C LYS A 62 5.25 8.30 9.70
N ASN A 63 3.94 8.16 9.94
CA ASN A 63 3.20 8.94 10.93
C ASN A 63 3.33 8.40 12.37
N ARG A 64 4.23 7.45 12.61
CA ARG A 64 4.49 6.81 13.92
C ARG A 64 3.31 6.00 14.48
N GLN A 65 2.39 5.60 13.62
CA GLN A 65 1.29 4.68 13.92
C GLN A 65 1.77 3.24 13.70
N HIS A 66 2.81 2.86 14.46
CA HIS A 66 3.59 1.65 14.16
C HIS A 66 2.78 0.37 14.36
N PHE A 67 1.88 0.30 15.35
CA PHE A 67 1.09 -0.90 15.59
C PHE A 67 0.00 -1.06 14.53
N GLU A 68 -0.71 0.03 14.22
CA GLU A 68 -1.73 0.08 13.18
C GLU A 68 -1.16 -0.22 11.79
N ALA A 69 0.10 0.17 11.54
CA ALA A 69 0.81 -0.18 10.32
C ALA A 69 0.98 -1.70 10.19
N GLY A 70 1.27 -2.41 11.28
CA GLY A 70 1.40 -3.87 11.29
C GLY A 70 0.11 -4.58 10.86
N ASP A 71 -1.01 -4.19 11.46
CA ASP A 71 -2.33 -4.73 11.11
C ASP A 71 -2.70 -4.39 9.65
N THR A 72 -2.34 -3.19 9.19
CA THR A 72 -2.61 -2.75 7.82
C THR A 72 -1.74 -3.49 6.79
N PHE A 73 -0.48 -3.79 7.12
CA PHE A 73 0.36 -4.67 6.29
C PHE A 73 -0.21 -6.08 6.25
N LEU A 74 -0.73 -6.60 7.36
CA LEU A 74 -1.38 -7.92 7.37
C LEU A 74 -2.58 -7.94 6.44
N LYS A 75 -3.46 -6.95 6.56
CA LYS A 75 -4.61 -6.78 5.66
C LYS A 75 -4.17 -6.73 4.19
N ALA A 76 -3.14 -5.96 3.85
CA ALA A 76 -2.63 -5.88 2.48
C ALA A 76 -2.07 -7.22 1.97
N ALA A 77 -1.33 -7.95 2.80
CA ALA A 77 -0.80 -9.27 2.47
C ALA A 77 -1.94 -10.29 2.25
N GLU A 78 -2.96 -10.30 3.10
CA GLU A 78 -4.15 -11.14 2.95
C GLU A 78 -4.95 -10.81 1.68
N MET A 79 -4.95 -9.53 1.26
CA MET A 79 -5.52 -9.08 -0.01
C MET A 79 -4.65 -9.43 -1.23
N GLY A 80 -3.45 -10.00 -1.04
CA GLY A 80 -2.58 -10.45 -2.11
C GLY A 80 -1.49 -9.47 -2.54
N ASP A 81 -1.22 -8.39 -1.77
CA ASP A 81 -0.15 -7.45 -2.11
C ASP A 81 1.24 -8.06 -1.81
N PRO A 82 2.12 -8.24 -2.82
CA PRO A 82 3.40 -8.89 -2.62
C PRO A 82 4.41 -8.04 -1.85
N TRP A 83 4.25 -6.72 -1.82
CA TRP A 83 5.13 -5.85 -1.07
C TRP A 83 4.85 -5.95 0.42
N ALA A 84 3.57 -6.00 0.81
CA ALA A 84 3.15 -6.26 2.18
C ALA A 84 3.58 -7.66 2.66
N MET A 85 3.46 -8.68 1.80
CA MET A 85 4.00 -10.01 2.10
C MET A 85 5.50 -9.96 2.37
N GLY A 86 6.27 -9.21 1.57
CA GLY A 86 7.70 -9.03 1.79
C GLY A 86 8.07 -8.26 3.07
N VAL A 87 7.18 -7.39 3.57
CA VAL A 87 7.34 -6.71 4.87
C VAL A 87 7.05 -7.66 6.05
N LEU A 88 6.14 -8.62 5.86
CA LEU A 88 5.76 -9.59 6.90
C LEU A 88 6.51 -10.93 6.78
N SER A 89 7.35 -11.10 5.75
CA SER A 89 8.11 -12.32 5.57
C SER A 89 9.21 -12.41 6.61
N GLU A 90 9.10 -13.41 7.48
CA GLU A 90 10.19 -13.80 8.37
C GLU A 90 11.32 -14.40 7.52
N TYR A 91 12.53 -13.87 7.67
CA TYR A 91 13.72 -14.41 6.99
C TYR A 91 14.42 -15.41 7.90
N GLU A 92 14.61 -16.64 7.39
CA GLU A 92 15.26 -17.73 8.13
C GLU A 92 16.79 -17.50 8.30
N TYR A 93 17.43 -16.76 7.39
CA TYR A 93 18.84 -16.37 7.51
C TYR A 93 18.97 -15.00 8.18
N GLU A 94 18.95 -15.02 9.51
CA GLU A 94 19.23 -13.89 10.38
C GLU A 94 20.64 -13.31 10.15
N TYR A 95 20.72 -12.25 9.34
CA TYR A 95 21.77 -11.23 9.47
C TYR A 95 21.20 -9.80 9.54
N TYR A 96 19.89 -9.63 9.26
CA TYR A 96 19.20 -8.36 9.34
C TYR A 96 18.32 -8.29 10.60
N VAL A 97 18.96 -8.07 11.74
CA VAL A 97 18.36 -7.91 13.08
C VAL A 97 17.42 -6.68 13.21
N ASN A 98 16.99 -6.08 12.10
CA ASN A 98 16.20 -4.85 12.06
C ASN A 98 15.07 -4.90 11.02
N HIS A 99 14.47 -6.09 10.79
CA HIS A 99 13.22 -6.12 10.02
C HIS A 99 12.10 -5.52 10.91
N PRO A 100 11.39 -4.46 10.46
CA PRO A 100 10.41 -3.77 11.31
C PRO A 100 9.36 -4.71 11.91
N CYS A 101 9.02 -5.76 11.17
CA CYS A 101 8.04 -6.75 11.59
C CYS A 101 8.41 -7.45 12.91
N GLY A 102 9.61 -8.04 13.00
CA GLY A 102 10.06 -8.73 14.20
C GLY A 102 10.29 -7.79 15.39
N TYR A 103 10.91 -6.63 15.13
CA TYR A 103 11.20 -5.64 16.18
C TYR A 103 9.94 -5.04 16.80
N LEU A 104 8.91 -4.77 16.00
CA LEU A 104 7.65 -4.16 16.46
C LEU A 104 6.59 -5.18 16.87
N GLY A 105 6.89 -6.49 16.76
CA GLY A 105 5.93 -7.56 17.08
C GLY A 105 4.72 -7.59 16.14
N TRP A 106 4.92 -7.23 14.88
CA TRP A 106 3.89 -7.38 13.84
C TRP A 106 3.64 -8.87 13.54
N PRO A 107 2.52 -9.21 12.88
CA PRO A 107 2.16 -10.60 12.55
C PRO A 107 3.03 -11.18 11.41
N CYS A 108 4.33 -11.36 11.69
CA CYS A 108 5.27 -11.97 10.77
C CYS A 108 4.96 -13.46 10.60
N ASP A 109 5.12 -13.97 9.38
CA ASP A 109 4.91 -15.39 9.09
C ASP A 109 5.77 -15.79 7.89
N LYS A 110 6.54 -16.88 8.02
CA LYS A 110 7.35 -17.43 6.94
C LYS A 110 6.54 -17.77 5.68
N LYS A 111 5.23 -18.02 5.79
CA LYS A 111 4.36 -18.27 4.62
C LYS A 111 4.39 -17.13 3.61
N TRP A 112 4.65 -15.90 4.06
CA TRP A 112 4.67 -14.73 3.20
C TRP A 112 5.87 -14.69 2.27
N TYR A 113 6.97 -15.38 2.61
CA TYR A 113 8.21 -15.35 1.83
C TYR A 113 8.00 -15.85 0.38
N ASP A 114 7.54 -17.09 0.22
CA ASP A 114 7.31 -17.67 -1.10
C ASP A 114 6.19 -16.95 -1.88
N LEU A 115 5.19 -16.45 -1.16
CA LEU A 115 4.07 -15.70 -1.75
C LEU A 115 4.54 -14.33 -2.28
N ALA A 116 5.41 -13.64 -1.56
CA ALA A 116 6.01 -12.38 -1.99
C ALA A 116 6.84 -12.59 -3.27
N ILE A 117 7.73 -13.59 -3.28
CA ILE A 117 8.53 -13.95 -4.47
C ILE A 117 7.64 -14.25 -5.67
N LYS A 118 6.59 -15.06 -5.47
CA LYS A 118 5.63 -15.39 -6.53
C LYS A 118 4.93 -14.14 -7.07
N GLY A 119 4.54 -13.22 -6.21
CA GLY A 119 3.89 -11.98 -6.63
C GLY A 119 4.85 -11.02 -7.34
N TRP A 120 6.08 -10.86 -6.87
CA TRP A 120 7.08 -10.03 -7.57
C TRP A 120 7.45 -10.58 -8.94
N LYS A 121 7.51 -11.91 -9.13
CA LYS A 121 7.67 -12.51 -10.47
C LYS A 121 6.57 -12.05 -11.43
N LYS A 122 5.31 -12.03 -10.99
CA LYS A 122 4.19 -11.50 -11.79
C LYS A 122 4.32 -10.00 -12.07
N GLU A 123 4.86 -9.23 -11.13
CA GLU A 123 5.13 -7.80 -11.33
C GLU A 123 6.25 -7.57 -12.36
N VAL A 124 7.29 -8.41 -12.36
CA VAL A 124 8.36 -8.38 -13.38
C VAL A 124 7.82 -8.67 -14.77
N GLU A 125 6.90 -9.64 -14.92
CA GLU A 125 6.22 -9.93 -16.19
C GLU A 125 5.46 -8.71 -16.75
N LYS A 126 5.01 -7.80 -15.87
CA LYS A 126 4.37 -6.53 -16.24
C LYS A 126 5.37 -5.38 -16.49
N GLY A 127 6.68 -5.64 -16.42
CA GLY A 127 7.74 -4.65 -16.61
C GLY A 127 8.08 -3.85 -15.35
N ASN A 128 7.65 -4.28 -14.15
CA ASN A 128 7.98 -3.59 -12.91
C ASN A 128 9.44 -3.82 -12.49
N GLY A 129 10.33 -2.92 -12.87
CA GLY A 129 11.77 -3.00 -12.55
C GLY A 129 12.08 -2.98 -11.05
N LYS A 130 11.20 -2.42 -10.20
CA LYS A 130 11.39 -2.48 -8.74
C LYS A 130 11.20 -3.90 -8.22
N ALA A 131 10.26 -4.66 -8.79
CA ALA A 131 10.05 -6.05 -8.43
C ALA A 131 11.24 -6.93 -8.84
N LEU A 132 11.88 -6.61 -9.98
CA LEU A 132 13.12 -7.29 -10.39
C LEU A 132 14.25 -7.05 -9.40
N LEU A 133 14.45 -5.79 -8.98
CA LEU A 133 15.42 -5.46 -7.94
C LEU A 133 15.10 -6.16 -6.62
N GLN A 134 13.83 -6.19 -6.22
CA GLN A 134 13.40 -6.86 -5.00
C GLN A 134 13.75 -8.35 -5.01
N LEU A 135 13.53 -9.05 -6.12
CA LEU A 135 13.87 -10.47 -6.26
C LEU A 135 15.35 -10.75 -6.06
N GLN A 136 16.26 -9.84 -6.46
CA GLN A 136 17.71 -10.02 -6.23
C GLN A 136 18.10 -10.07 -4.75
N PHE A 137 17.26 -9.55 -3.85
CA PHE A 137 17.48 -9.65 -2.40
C PHE A 137 16.83 -10.89 -1.77
N PHE A 138 15.98 -11.59 -2.53
CA PHE A 138 15.16 -12.73 -2.08
C PHE A 138 15.55 -14.05 -2.78
N THR A 139 16.58 -14.05 -3.62
CA THR A 139 17.08 -15.22 -4.38
C THR A 139 18.60 -15.20 -4.39
#